data_AF-G5QI47-F1
#
_entry.id   AF-G5QI47-F1
#
_cell.length_a   1.000
_cell.length_b   1.000
_cell.length_c   1.000
_cell.angle_alpha   90.00
_cell.angle_beta   90.00
_cell.angle_gamma   90.00
#
_symmetry.space_group_name_H-M   'P 1'
#
loop_
_entity.id
_entity.type
_entity.pdbx_description
1 polymer ?
#
loop_
_entity_poly.entity_id
_entity_poly.type
_entity_poly.pdbx_seq_one_letter_code
_entity_poly.pdbx_strand_id
1 'polypeptide(L)'
;MIETDDALASLCEAVRACPAIALDTEFVRTRTYYPQLGLIQLFDGANVALIDPLGISDWSPLKAVLRDTGITKFLHAGSEDLEVFLNAFGELPEPLIDTQILAAFCGR
;
A
#
# COMPACT_ATOMS: atom_id res chain seq x y z
N MET A 1 13.66 4.45 -3.09
CA MET A 1 12.73 5.46 -3.65
C MET A 1 12.29 4.98 -5.02
N ILE A 2 11.00 5.09 -5.33
CA ILE A 2 10.35 4.64 -6.57
C ILE A 2 9.54 5.82 -7.11
N GLU A 3 9.97 6.38 -8.23
CA GLU A 3 9.44 7.63 -8.79
C GLU A 3 9.05 7.47 -10.28
N THR A 4 9.12 6.25 -10.82
CA THR A 4 8.84 5.99 -12.24
C THR A 4 8.04 4.70 -12.39
N ASP A 5 7.23 4.63 -13.44
CA ASP A 5 6.39 3.47 -13.75
C ASP A 5 7.23 2.18 -13.89
N ASP A 6 8.40 2.25 -14.56
CA ASP A 6 9.29 1.10 -14.74
C ASP A 6 9.88 0.58 -13.42
N ALA A 7 10.22 1.49 -12.51
CA ALA A 7 10.72 1.14 -11.18
C ALA A 7 9.60 0.51 -10.33
N LEU A 8 8.37 1.03 -10.43
CA LEU A 8 7.21 0.46 -9.76
C LEU A 8 6.88 -0.93 -10.29
N ALA A 9 6.91 -1.14 -11.60
CA ALA A 9 6.70 -2.43 -12.22
C ALA A 9 7.77 -3.44 -11.75
N SER A 10 9.04 -3.05 -11.73
CA SER A 10 10.14 -3.89 -11.28
C SER A 10 10.01 -4.28 -9.80
N LEU A 11 9.62 -3.33 -8.94
CA LEU A 11 9.30 -3.62 -7.54
C LEU A 11 8.16 -4.65 -7.43
N CYS A 12 7.06 -4.44 -8.16
CA CYS A 12 5.89 -5.31 -8.08
C CYS A 12 6.20 -6.74 -8.55
N GLU A 13 7.03 -6.92 -9.57
CA GLU A 13 7.48 -8.25 -10.01
C GLU A 13 8.31 -8.96 -8.94
N ALA A 14 9.18 -8.24 -8.22
CA ALA A 14 9.92 -8.83 -7.10
C ALA A 14 8.98 -9.20 -5.93
N VAL A 15 8.03 -8.33 -5.60
CA VAL A 15 7.06 -8.53 -4.51
C VAL A 15 6.15 -9.74 -4.73
N ARG A 16 5.87 -10.11 -5.98
CA ARG A 16 5.05 -11.30 -6.31
C ARG A 16 5.63 -12.62 -5.79
N ALA A 17 6.92 -12.68 -5.50
CA ALA A 17 7.55 -13.85 -4.90
C ALA A 17 7.38 -13.93 -3.37
N CYS A 18 6.87 -12.87 -2.74
CA CYS A 18 6.72 -12.78 -1.29
C CYS A 18 5.33 -13.22 -0.83
N PRO A 19 5.22 -13.95 0.30
CA PRO A 19 3.92 -14.38 0.82
C PRO A 19 3.13 -13.25 1.50
N ALA A 20 3.81 -12.17 1.88
CA ALA A 20 3.22 -11.03 2.56
C ALA A 20 4.05 -9.77 2.37
N ILE A 21 3.40 -8.62 2.53
CA ILE A 21 4.02 -7.30 2.55
C ILE A 21 3.41 -6.44 3.66
N ALA A 22 4.21 -5.54 4.22
CA ALA A 22 3.73 -4.45 5.05
C ALA A 22 3.55 -3.19 4.19
N LEU A 23 2.47 -2.47 4.45
CA LEU A 23 2.10 -1.22 3.80
C LEU A 23 1.89 -0.14 4.85
N ASP A 24 2.08 1.11 4.44
CA ASP A 24 1.74 2.32 5.18
C ASP A 24 1.62 3.48 4.17
N THR A 25 0.87 4.53 4.48
CA THR A 25 0.74 5.69 3.58
C THR A 25 0.95 7.01 4.30
N GLU A 26 1.58 7.96 3.62
CA GLU A 26 1.61 9.36 4.04
C GLU A 26 0.70 10.17 3.15
N PHE A 27 -0.17 10.99 3.74
CA PHE A 27 -1.10 11.84 3.01
C PHE A 27 -1.29 13.18 3.72
N VAL A 28 -1.69 14.19 2.95
CA VAL A 28 -2.01 15.52 3.47
C VAL A 28 -3.50 15.79 3.37
N ARG A 29 -4.08 16.24 4.49
CA ARG A 29 -5.43 16.80 4.51
C ARG A 29 -5.35 18.30 4.45
N THR A 30 -5.79 18.86 3.32
CA THR A 30 -5.89 20.31 3.13
C THR A 30 -7.36 20.70 2.96
N ARG A 31 -7.67 21.75 2.19
CA ARG A 31 -9.05 22.15 1.87
C ARG A 31 -9.63 21.33 0.70
N THR A 32 -9.26 20.05 0.61
CA THR A 32 -9.70 19.12 -0.43
C THR A 32 -10.73 18.15 0.16
N TYR A 33 -11.66 17.68 -0.68
CA TYR A 33 -12.66 16.70 -0.27
C TYR A 33 -12.03 15.32 -0.01
N TYR A 34 -11.08 14.91 -0.86
CA TYR A 34 -10.30 13.68 -0.69
C TYR A 34 -8.89 14.00 -0.14
N PRO A 35 -8.31 13.14 0.71
CA PRO A 35 -6.92 13.24 1.10
C PRO A 35 -6.02 13.09 -0.13
N GLN A 36 -4.95 13.86 -0.18
CA GLN A 36 -3.95 13.75 -1.25
C GLN A 36 -2.85 12.80 -0.79
N LEU A 37 -2.70 11.70 -1.52
CA LEU A 37 -1.64 10.73 -1.32
C LEU A 37 -0.28 11.41 -1.54
N GLY A 38 0.59 11.34 -0.53
CA GLY A 38 1.93 11.89 -0.54
C GLY A 38 3.02 10.83 -0.69
N LEU A 39 2.83 9.65 -0.10
CA LEU A 39 3.77 8.53 -0.19
C LEU A 39 3.07 7.20 0.09
N ILE A 40 3.53 6.12 -0.55
CA ILE A 40 3.22 4.76 -0.13
C ILE A 40 4.52 4.07 0.28
N GLN A 41 4.54 3.51 1.48
CA GLN A 41 5.62 2.67 1.97
C GLN A 41 5.27 1.20 1.74
N LEU A 42 6.24 0.41 1.26
CA LEU A 42 6.10 -1.04 1.11
C LEU A 42 7.35 -1.73 1.65
N PHE A 43 7.16 -2.78 2.44
CA PHE A 43 8.24 -3.65 2.90
C PHE A 43 7.89 -5.11 2.65
N ASP A 44 8.80 -5.83 1.99
CA ASP A 44 8.61 -7.24 1.58
C ASP A 44 9.25 -8.27 2.52
N GLY A 45 9.86 -7.81 3.63
CA GLY A 45 10.65 -8.62 4.55
C GLY A 45 12.17 -8.47 4.39
N ALA A 46 12.63 -7.93 3.25
CA ALA A 46 14.04 -7.68 2.96
C ALA A 46 14.32 -6.26 2.45
N ASN A 47 13.45 -5.72 1.62
CA ASN A 47 13.61 -4.46 0.92
C ASN A 47 12.49 -3.48 1.28
N VAL A 48 12.89 -2.24 1.57
CA VAL A 48 11.96 -1.12 1.79
C VAL A 48 11.86 -0.28 0.52
N ALA A 49 10.64 -0.07 0.06
CA ALA A 49 10.32 0.85 -1.02
C ALA A 49 9.52 2.04 -0.46
N LEU A 50 9.87 3.23 -0.96
CA LEU A 50 9.11 4.46 -0.77
C LEU A 50 8.65 4.86 -2.17
N ILE A 51 7.34 4.84 -2.41
CA ILE A 51 6.72 5.06 -3.71
C ILE A 51 6.14 6.47 -3.71
N ASP A 52 6.77 7.35 -4.49
CA ASP A 52 6.32 8.73 -4.67
C ASP A 52 5.20 8.75 -5.74
N PRO A 53 3.96 9.07 -5.38
CA PRO A 53 2.83 9.03 -6.30
C PRO A 53 2.90 10.09 -7.41
N LEU A 54 3.70 11.15 -7.27
CA LEU A 54 3.77 12.25 -8.25
C LEU A 54 4.45 11.83 -9.56
N GLY A 55 5.34 10.84 -9.50
CA GLY A 55 6.08 10.32 -10.64
C GLY A 55 5.44 9.12 -11.32
N ILE A 56 4.33 8.60 -10.78
CA ILE A 56 3.67 7.37 -11.24
C ILE A 56 2.39 7.71 -12.00
N SER A 57 2.28 7.18 -13.20
CA SER A 57 1.09 7.29 -14.05
C SER A 57 0.37 5.95 -14.23
N ASP A 58 1.10 4.83 -14.16
CA ASP A 58 0.54 3.49 -14.25
C ASP A 58 0.61 2.73 -12.92
N TRP A 59 -0.52 2.70 -12.22
CA TRP A 59 -0.67 1.96 -10.97
C TRP A 59 -1.05 0.48 -11.17
N SER A 60 -1.25 0.02 -12.39
CA SER A 60 -1.69 -1.35 -12.69
C SER A 60 -0.81 -2.43 -12.05
N PRO A 61 0.54 -2.29 -12.00
CA PRO A 61 1.40 -3.28 -11.33
C PRO A 61 1.12 -3.37 -9.83
N LEU A 62 1.01 -2.22 -9.14
CA LEU A 62 0.75 -2.19 -7.70
C LEU A 62 -0.66 -2.70 -7.39
N LYS A 63 -1.66 -2.26 -8.15
CA LYS A 63 -3.04 -2.76 -8.04
C LYS A 63 -3.11 -4.28 -8.17
N ALA A 64 -2.34 -4.86 -9.08
CA ALA A 64 -2.26 -6.31 -9.23
C ALA A 64 -1.71 -7.02 -7.97
N VAL A 65 -0.71 -6.43 -7.29
CA VAL A 65 -0.19 -6.93 -6.01
C VAL A 65 -1.22 -6.75 -4.88
N LEU A 66 -1.91 -5.62 -4.84
CA LEU A 66 -2.92 -5.33 -3.81
C LEU A 66 -4.09 -6.32 -3.86
N ARG A 67 -4.49 -6.79 -5.04
CA ARG A 67 -5.56 -7.81 -5.19
C ARG A 67 -5.07 -9.27 -5.19
N ASP A 68 -3.76 -9.49 -5.16
CA ASP A 68 -3.22 -10.85 -5.22
C ASP A 68 -3.49 -11.60 -3.91
N THR A 69 -4.34 -12.63 -3.99
CA THR A 69 -4.73 -13.40 -2.81
C THR A 69 -3.63 -14.31 -2.27
N GLY A 70 -2.55 -14.53 -3.04
CA GLY A 70 -1.34 -15.20 -2.59
C GLY A 70 -0.44 -14.33 -1.71
N ILE A 71 -0.69 -13.02 -1.65
CA ILE A 71 0.13 -12.06 -0.91
C ILE A 71 -0.71 -11.41 0.18
N THR A 72 -0.37 -11.63 1.46
CA THR A 72 -1.08 -10.95 2.56
C THR A 72 -0.58 -9.53 2.74
N LYS A 73 -1.49 -8.55 2.71
CA LYS A 73 -1.15 -7.15 2.98
C LYS A 73 -1.36 -6.85 4.46
N PHE A 74 -0.37 -6.27 5.11
CA PHE A 74 -0.45 -5.83 6.51
C PHE A 74 -0.43 -4.30 6.60
N LEU A 75 -1.32 -3.75 7.42
CA LEU A 75 -1.35 -2.35 7.85
C LEU A 75 -1.42 -2.30 9.38
N HIS A 76 -1.26 -1.11 9.96
CA HIS A 76 -1.55 -0.86 11.37
C HIS A 76 -2.44 0.36 11.52
N ALA A 77 -3.61 0.21 12.14
CA ALA A 77 -4.58 1.29 12.30
C ALA A 77 -5.00 1.89 10.94
N GLY A 78 -5.18 1.03 9.93
CA GLY A 78 -5.22 1.38 8.52
C GLY A 78 -6.50 2.05 8.03
N SER A 79 -7.36 2.55 8.92
CA SER A 79 -8.67 3.09 8.52
C SER A 79 -8.57 4.23 7.52
N GLU A 80 -7.55 5.09 7.66
CA GLU A 80 -7.33 6.22 6.78
C GLU A 80 -6.60 5.80 5.49
N ASP A 81 -5.70 4.82 5.58
CA ASP A 81 -5.05 4.22 4.41
C ASP A 81 -6.06 3.57 3.46
N LEU A 82 -7.11 2.92 4.00
CA LEU A 82 -8.19 2.36 3.18
C LEU A 82 -8.95 3.43 2.40
N GLU A 83 -9.21 4.59 3.00
CA GLU A 83 -9.82 5.73 2.32
C GLU A 83 -8.90 6.22 1.19
N VAL A 84 -7.60 6.35 1.47
CA VAL A 84 -6.57 6.73 0.50
C VAL A 84 -6.51 5.73 -0.66
N PHE A 85 -6.48 4.42 -0.40
CA PHE A 85 -6.48 3.39 -1.43
C PHE A 85 -7.75 3.40 -2.29
N LEU A 86 -8.93 3.54 -1.68
CA LEU A 86 -10.18 3.67 -2.43
C LEU A 86 -10.18 4.88 -3.35
N ASN A 87 -9.72 6.03 -2.85
CA ASN A 87 -9.70 7.26 -3.63
C ASN A 87 -8.65 7.22 -4.75
N ALA A 88 -7.46 6.68 -4.47
CA ALA A 88 -6.36 6.62 -5.43
C ALA A 88 -6.54 5.51 -6.48
N PHE A 89 -7.05 4.34 -6.08
CA PHE A 89 -7.04 3.12 -6.90
C PHE A 89 -8.42 2.57 -7.24
N GLY A 90 -9.47 3.03 -6.56
CA GLY A 90 -10.83 2.53 -6.72
C GLY A 90 -11.08 1.14 -6.13
N GLU A 91 -10.10 0.60 -5.40
CA GLU A 91 -10.15 -0.74 -4.82
C GLU A 91 -9.33 -0.82 -3.53
N LEU A 92 -9.64 -1.82 -2.72
CA LEU A 92 -8.93 -2.11 -1.47
C LEU A 92 -7.99 -3.31 -1.63
N PRO A 93 -6.90 -3.37 -0.86
CA PRO A 93 -6.06 -4.57 -0.82
C PRO A 93 -6.82 -5.79 -0.28
N GLU A 94 -6.59 -6.96 -0.85
CA GLU A 94 -7.19 -8.23 -0.42
C GLU A 94 -6.23 -9.42 -0.66
N PRO A 95 -5.97 -10.29 0.34
CA PRO A 95 -6.39 -10.18 1.73
C PRO A 95 -5.59 -9.11 2.48
N LEU A 96 -6.26 -8.43 3.39
CA LEU A 96 -5.68 -7.42 4.26
C LEU A 96 -5.86 -7.80 5.72
N ILE A 97 -4.80 -7.61 6.51
CA ILE A 97 -4.81 -7.77 7.96
C ILE A 97 -4.35 -6.48 8.62
N ASP A 98 -5.16 -5.94 9.53
CA ASP A 98 -4.79 -4.82 10.38
C ASP A 98 -4.23 -5.34 11.72
N THR A 99 -2.99 -5.00 12.00
CA THR A 99 -2.29 -5.42 13.22
C THR A 99 -2.83 -4.74 14.49
N GLN A 100 -3.45 -3.56 14.41
CA GLN A 100 -4.16 -2.94 15.54
C GLN A 100 -5.39 -3.76 15.93
N ILE A 101 -6.14 -4.24 14.92
CA ILE A 101 -7.29 -5.12 15.16
C ILE A 101 -6.80 -6.43 15.80
N LEU A 102 -5.76 -7.06 15.26
CA LEU A 102 -5.17 -8.26 15.88
C LEU A 102 -4.74 -8.02 17.32
N ALA A 103 -4.09 -6.89 17.61
CA ALA A 103 -3.67 -6.52 18.95
C ALA A 103 -4.87 -6.39 19.92
N ALA A 104 -5.97 -5.79 19.48
CA ALA A 104 -7.20 -5.67 20.26
C ALA A 104 -7.78 -7.06 20.63
N PHE A 105 -7.77 -8.02 19.72
CA PHE A 105 -8.16 -9.41 20.01
C PHE A 105 -7.21 -10.10 21.00
N CYS A 106 -5.94 -9.68 21.06
CA CYS A 106 -4.97 -10.13 22.05
C CYS A 106 -5.01 -9.35 23.38
N GLY A 107 -5.94 -8.41 23.55
CA GLY A 107 -6.09 -7.60 24.77
C GLY A 107 -5.03 -6.51 24.94
N ARG A 108 -4.48 -5.99 23.83
CA ARG A 108 -3.54 -4.86 23.80
C ARG A 108 -4.18 -3.61 23.21
#